data_AF-K2DMS5-F1
#
_entry.id   AF-K2DMS5-F1
#
_cell.length_a   1.000
_cell.length_b   1.000
_cell.length_c   1.000
_cell.angle_alpha   90.00
_cell.angle_beta   90.00
_cell.angle_gamma   90.00
#
_symmetry.space_group_name_H-M   'P 1'
#
loop_
_entity.id
_entity.type
_entity.pdbx_description
1 polymer ?
#
loop_
_entity_poly.entity_id
_entity_poly.type
_entity_poly.pdbx_seq_one_letter_code
_entity_poly.pdbx_strand_id
1 'polypeptide(L)'
;MDKSALKLKYNALLLRYKKAEAFMGNDSIPAVDKLKYVDTLNGITHKLGSMLNEIENYSEGEALCGFKSIQEVLITNFDVLVKKYEDKEGA
;
A
#
# COMPACT_ATOMS: atom_id res chain seq x y z
N MET A 1 19.66 8.25 -5.23
CA MET A 1 18.24 7.92 -5.50
C MET A 1 17.39 8.76 -4.55
N ASP A 2 16.32 9.40 -5.04
CA ASP A 2 15.45 10.23 -4.19
C ASP A 2 14.75 9.35 -3.14
N LYS A 3 14.99 9.62 -1.86
CA LYS A 3 14.46 8.86 -0.72
C LYS A 3 12.92 8.88 -0.70
N SER A 4 12.32 9.96 -1.18
CA SER A 4 10.87 10.12 -1.31
C SER A 4 10.30 9.13 -2.32
N ALA A 5 11.02 8.91 -3.43
CA ALA A 5 10.61 7.96 -4.45
C ALA A 5 10.72 6.50 -3.97
N LEU A 6 11.71 6.16 -3.13
CA LEU A 6 11.82 4.81 -2.56
C LEU A 6 10.68 4.52 -1.58
N LYS A 7 10.35 5.46 -0.69
CA LYS A 7 9.21 5.37 0.24
C LYS A 7 7.88 5.25 -0.49
N LEU A 8 7.67 6.00 -1.58
CA LEU A 8 6.47 5.88 -2.42
C LEU A 8 6.36 4.50 -3.07
N LYS A 9 7.45 3.98 -3.62
CA LYS A 9 7.49 2.62 -4.18
C LYS A 9 7.19 1.57 -3.11
N TYR A 10 7.71 1.76 -1.90
CA TYR A 10 7.46 0.87 -0.77
C TYR A 10 5.97 0.84 -0.42
N ASN A 11 5.34 2.00 -0.25
CA ASN A 11 3.91 2.10 0.05
C ASN A 11 3.04 1.47 -1.05
N ALA A 12 3.37 1.72 -2.33
CA ALA A 12 2.66 1.12 -3.45
C ALA A 12 2.76 -0.42 -3.44
N LEU A 13 3.93 -0.96 -3.07
CA LEU A 13 4.14 -2.40 -2.95
C LEU A 13 3.42 -2.97 -1.72
N LEU A 14 3.43 -2.27 -0.60
CA LEU A 14 2.72 -2.64 0.63
C LEU A 14 1.20 -2.69 0.40
N LEU A 15 0.66 -1.76 -0.38
CA LEU A 15 -0.75 -1.79 -0.76
C LEU A 15 -1.09 -3.03 -1.59
N ARG A 16 -0.21 -3.43 -2.51
CA ARG A 16 -0.37 -4.68 -3.30
C ARG A 16 -0.29 -5.91 -2.41
N TYR A 17 0.62 -5.92 -1.44
CA TYR A 17 0.71 -6.98 -0.44
C TYR A 17 -0.60 -7.14 0.34
N LYS A 18 -1.13 -6.06 0.92
CA LYS A 18 -2.40 -6.09 1.68
C LYS A 18 -3.58 -6.58 0.85
N LYS A 19 -3.64 -6.21 -0.43
CA LYS A 19 -4.67 -6.73 -1.35
C LYS A 19 -4.51 -8.23 -1.62
N ALA A 20 -3.28 -8.70 -1.83
CA ALA A 20 -3.00 -10.12 -2.03
C ALA A 20 -3.27 -10.94 -0.75
N GLU A 21 -2.91 -10.42 0.42
CA GLU A 21 -3.21 -11.01 1.72
C GLU A 21 -4.73 -11.14 1.95
N ALA A 22 -5.49 -10.09 1.66
CA ALA A 22 -6.96 -10.13 1.73
C ALA A 22 -7.56 -11.17 0.76
N PHE A 23 -6.99 -11.32 -0.44
CA PHE A 23 -7.38 -12.37 -1.38
C PHE A 23 -7.09 -13.78 -0.83
N MET A 24 -5.89 -14.00 -0.25
CA MET A 24 -5.53 -15.28 0.35
C MET A 24 -6.39 -15.63 1.56
N GLY A 25 -6.76 -14.64 2.36
CA GLY A 25 -7.64 -14.79 3.52
C GLY A 25 -9.13 -14.93 3.17
N ASN A 26 -9.53 -14.79 1.90
CA ASN A 26 -10.93 -14.91 1.51
C ASN A 26 -11.32 -16.38 1.33
N ASP A 27 -12.13 -16.91 2.24
CA ASP A 27 -12.59 -18.31 2.21
C ASP A 27 -13.50 -18.67 1.02
N SER A 28 -14.06 -17.66 0.34
CA SER A 28 -14.86 -17.87 -0.88
C SER A 28 -14.00 -18.18 -2.12
N ILE A 29 -12.68 -18.05 -2.02
CA ILE A 29 -11.76 -18.26 -3.14
C ILE A 29 -11.16 -19.67 -3.07
N PRO A 30 -11.21 -20.46 -4.15
CA PRO A 30 -10.62 -21.80 -4.17
C PRO A 30 -9.13 -21.80 -3.85
N ALA A 31 -8.67 -22.79 -3.08
CA ALA A 31 -7.27 -22.95 -2.72
C ALA A 31 -6.34 -23.05 -3.95
N VAL A 32 -6.81 -23.66 -5.05
CA VAL A 32 -6.04 -23.76 -6.31
C VAL A 32 -5.78 -22.38 -6.95
N ASP A 33 -6.69 -21.44 -6.79
CA ASP A 33 -6.52 -20.08 -7.30
C ASP A 33 -5.64 -19.24 -6.36
N LYS A 34 -5.70 -19.51 -5.06
CA LYS A 34 -4.76 -18.96 -4.06
C LYS A 34 -3.33 -19.43 -4.28
N LEU A 35 -3.12 -20.69 -4.67
CA LEU A 35 -1.78 -21.25 -4.94
C LEU A 35 -1.05 -20.48 -6.04
N LYS A 36 -1.76 -19.98 -7.05
CA LYS A 36 -1.19 -19.14 -8.14
C LYS A 36 -0.61 -17.81 -7.62
N TYR A 37 -1.04 -17.36 -6.44
CA TYR A 37 -0.61 -16.11 -5.81
C TYR A 37 0.50 -16.28 -4.79
N VAL A 38 0.87 -17.51 -4.41
CA VAL A 38 1.91 -17.78 -3.40
C VAL A 38 3.26 -17.23 -3.85
N ASP A 39 3.70 -17.53 -5.07
CA ASP A 39 4.96 -17.02 -5.61
C ASP A 39 4.97 -15.50 -5.73
N THR A 40 3.81 -14.93 -6.08
CA THR A 40 3.62 -13.47 -6.15
C THR A 40 3.77 -12.84 -4.76
N LEU A 41 3.16 -13.43 -3.73
CA LEU A 41 3.27 -12.96 -2.35
C LEU A 41 4.68 -13.07 -1.81
N ASN A 42 5.36 -14.19 -2.06
CA ASN A 42 6.77 -14.36 -1.68
C ASN A 42 7.66 -13.31 -2.34
N GLY A 43 7.46 -13.06 -3.65
CA GLY A 43 8.18 -12.02 -4.38
C GLY A 43 7.93 -10.61 -3.84
N ILE A 44 6.68 -10.29 -3.52
CA ILE A 44 6.31 -8.99 -2.91
C ILE A 44 6.96 -8.85 -1.53
N THR A 45 6.89 -9.89 -0.70
CA THR A 45 7.44 -9.90 0.67
C THR A 45 8.96 -9.71 0.65
N HIS A 46 9.67 -10.47 -0.18
CA HIS A 46 11.12 -10.32 -0.33
C HIS A 46 11.50 -8.92 -0.79
N LYS A 47 10.75 -8.34 -1.73
CA LYS A 47 11.01 -7.00 -2.23
C LYS A 47 10.69 -5.91 -1.21
N LEU A 48 9.64 -6.06 -0.40
CA LEU A 48 9.38 -5.18 0.74
C LEU A 48 10.54 -5.20 1.74
N GLY A 49 11.03 -6.40 2.10
CA GLY A 49 12.18 -6.56 3.00
C GLY A 49 13.45 -5.91 2.46
N SER A 50 13.77 -6.14 1.19
CA SER A 50 14.91 -5.49 0.51
C SER A 50 14.80 -3.97 0.54
N MET A 51 13.61 -3.43 0.24
CA MET A 51 13.38 -1.99 0.23
C MET A 51 13.46 -1.37 1.62
N LEU A 52 13.03 -2.08 2.66
CA LEU A 52 13.23 -1.63 4.05
C LEU A 52 14.71 -1.49 4.39
N ASN A 53 15.54 -2.47 4.02
CA ASN A 53 16.99 -2.40 4.25
C ASN A 53 17.66 -1.21 3.55
N GLU A 54 17.09 -0.73 2.44
CA GLU A 54 17.59 0.43 1.70
C GLU A 54 17.11 1.78 2.25
N ILE A 55 16.07 1.80 3.08
CA ILE A 55 15.56 3.02 3.70
C ILE A 55 16.33 3.26 4.99
N GLU A 56 17.13 4.33 5.07
CA GLU A 56 17.80 4.70 6.32
C GLU A 56 16.79 5.21 7.36
N ASN A 57 16.93 4.79 8.62
CA ASN A 57 16.19 5.28 9.79
C ASN A 57 14.65 5.15 9.68
N TYR A 58 14.13 4.01 9.19
CA TYR A 58 12.71 3.69 9.30
C TYR A 58 12.39 3.09 10.67
N SER A 59 11.23 3.45 11.22
CA SER A 59 10.68 2.82 12.40
C SER A 59 9.91 1.54 12.06
N GLU A 60 9.82 0.62 13.02
CA GLU A 60 8.99 -0.59 12.89
C GLU A 60 7.51 -0.23 12.59
N GLY A 61 7.01 0.86 13.16
CA GLY A 61 5.67 1.38 12.84
C GLY A 61 5.51 1.81 11.38
N GLU A 62 6.53 2.44 10.79
CA GLU A 62 6.53 2.76 9.35
C GLU A 62 6.64 1.51 8.47
N ALA A 63 7.32 0.45 8.92
CA ALA A 63 7.36 -0.82 8.21
C ALA A 63 6.00 -1.55 8.21
N LEU A 64 5.27 -1.51 9.33
CA LEU A 64 3.97 -2.17 9.46
C LEU A 64 2.82 -1.39 8.79
N CYS A 65 2.84 -0.06 8.95
CA CYS A 65 1.76 0.81 8.47
C CYS A 65 2.02 1.43 7.10
N GLY A 66 3.26 1.39 6.61
CA GLY A 66 3.71 2.20 5.47
C GLY A 66 4.23 3.56 5.93
N PHE A 67 5.04 4.21 5.08
CA PHE A 67 5.53 5.55 5.35
C PHE A 67 4.39 6.54 5.15
N LYS A 68 4.08 7.40 6.14
CA LYS A 68 3.14 8.51 5.91
C LYS A 68 3.64 9.36 4.75
N SER A 69 3.03 9.25 3.58
CA SER A 69 3.44 10.08 2.46
C SER A 69 2.80 11.46 2.64
N ILE A 70 3.52 12.54 2.34
CA ILE A 70 2.94 13.91 2.27
C ILE A 70 1.76 13.93 1.26
N GLN A 71 1.69 12.96 0.35
CA GLN A 71 0.57 12.77 -0.57
C GLN A 71 -0.66 12.06 0.03
N GLU A 72 -0.57 11.32 1.14
CA GLU A 72 -1.77 10.81 1.83
C GLU A 72 -2.56 11.95 2.50
N VAL A 73 -1.87 13.03 2.90
CA VAL A 73 -2.53 14.29 3.26
C VAL A 73 -3.25 14.90 2.05
N LEU A 74 -2.68 14.78 0.85
CA LEU A 74 -3.30 15.30 -0.38
C LEU A 74 -4.43 14.43 -0.93
N ILE A 75 -4.37 13.09 -0.79
CA ILE A 75 -5.46 12.18 -1.20
C ILE A 75 -6.63 12.30 -0.21
N THR A 76 -6.35 12.40 1.09
CA THR A 76 -7.41 12.67 2.08
C THR A 76 -8.07 14.03 1.82
N ASN A 77 -7.30 15.02 1.35
CA ASN A 77 -7.88 16.31 0.91
C ASN A 77 -8.57 16.24 -0.45
N PHE A 78 -8.22 15.33 -1.35
CA PHE A 78 -8.88 15.21 -2.66
C PHE A 78 -10.30 14.66 -2.51
N ASP A 79 -10.50 13.61 -1.70
CA ASP A 79 -11.84 13.09 -1.39
C ASP A 79 -12.69 14.12 -0.62
N VAL A 80 -12.08 14.90 0.28
CA VAL A 80 -12.75 16.01 0.98
C VAL A 80 -13.07 17.19 0.06
N LEU A 81 -12.20 17.49 -0.90
CA LEU A 81 -12.39 18.56 -1.90
C LEU A 81 -13.48 18.21 -2.90
N VAL A 82 -13.52 16.95 -3.37
CA VAL A 82 -14.58 16.43 -4.26
C VAL A 82 -15.94 16.50 -3.55
N LYS A 83 -16.01 16.01 -2.30
CA LYS A 83 -17.24 16.05 -1.51
C LYS A 83 -17.75 17.47 -1.25
N LYS A 84 -16.85 18.42 -0.94
CA LYS A 84 -17.21 19.84 -0.79
C LYS A 84 -17.66 20.51 -2.09
N TYR A 85 -17.28 19.98 -3.25
CA TYR A 85 -17.70 20.49 -4.55
C TYR A 85 -19.09 19.95 -4.91
N GLU A 86 -19.32 18.66 -4.71
CA GLU A 86 -20.63 18.00 -4.89
C GLU A 86 -21.71 18.58 -3.95
N ASP A 87 -21.35 18.87 -2.68
CA ASP A 87 -22.25 19.49 -1.71
C ASP A 87 -22.60 20.96 -2.05
N LYS A 88 -21.85 21.62 -2.94
CA LYS A 88 -22.11 23.01 -3.38
C LYS A 88 -22.92 23.12 -4.66
N GLU A 89 -22.91 22.12 -5.52
CA GLU A 89 -23.73 22.07 -6.75
C GLU A 89 -25.10 21.39 -6.52
N GLY A 90 -25.31 20.80 -5.35
CA GLY A 90 -26.58 20.19 -4.92
C GLY A 90 -27.46 21.04 -4.01
N ALA A 91 -27.18 22.34 -3.84
CA ALA A 91 -27.93 23.28 -2.98
C ALA A 91 -28.62 24.38 -3.79
#